data_AF-A0A7X8FFT5-F1
#
_entry.id   AF-A0A7X8FFT5-F1
#
_cell.length_a   1.000
_cell.length_b   1.000
_cell.length_c   1.000
_cell.angle_alpha   90.00
_cell.angle_beta   90.00
_cell.angle_gamma   90.00
#
_symmetry.space_group_name_H-M   'P 1'
#
loop_
_entity.id
_entity.type
_entity.pdbx_description
1 polymer ?
#
loop_
_entity_poly.entity_id
_entity_poly.type
_entity_poly.pdbx_seq_one_letter_code
_entity_poly.pdbx_strand_id
1 'polypeptide(L)'
;MRVLSYRNEPVPIPASMGACMIRGYNNWDRVAKYKQRQAENFDFNQMKAHKELYQDVFLILSDNEYSGVPAERLGLAEDEWRRLSKVIRREHEATHYFTLRFLGSARNHLLDEFIADYMGIVAAADKYRADWFLTFMGLEDYPAFRPGGRLTKYLKNVEISEQAFELIKTYLKQAADNLEIIGERYFNQVYSAQGKYEILVRLSKTNLIELAAEDAEKKIFGYP
;
A
#
# COMPACT_ATOMS: atom_id res chain seq x y z
N MET A 1 -7.39 -9.25 -16.96
CA MET A 1 -6.57 -9.85 -15.88
C MET A 1 -6.01 -11.22 -16.29
N ARG A 2 -6.82 -12.25 -16.67
CA ARG A 2 -6.29 -13.55 -17.18
C ARG A 2 -5.24 -13.46 -18.28
N VAL A 3 -5.51 -12.66 -19.33
CA VAL A 3 -4.59 -12.45 -20.45
C VAL A 3 -3.20 -12.00 -20.00
N LEU A 4 -3.16 -11.01 -19.10
CA LEU A 4 -1.93 -10.31 -18.75
C LEU A 4 -1.21 -10.93 -17.55
N SER A 5 -1.95 -11.40 -16.54
CA SER A 5 -1.37 -11.95 -15.29
C SER A 5 -1.12 -13.46 -15.37
N TYR A 6 -1.88 -14.16 -16.20
CA TYR A 6 -1.84 -15.63 -16.30
C TYR A 6 -1.64 -16.13 -17.73
N ARG A 7 -1.27 -15.27 -18.68
CA ARG A 7 -1.00 -15.65 -20.08
C ARG A 7 -2.16 -16.43 -20.73
N ASN A 8 -3.40 -16.06 -20.40
CA ASN A 8 -4.63 -16.74 -20.81
C ASN A 8 -4.90 -18.12 -20.20
N GLU A 9 -4.09 -18.58 -19.23
CA GLU A 9 -4.42 -19.79 -18.49
C GLU A 9 -5.79 -19.63 -17.78
N PRO A 10 -6.63 -20.68 -17.76
CA PRO A 10 -7.99 -20.64 -17.21
C PRO A 10 -7.98 -20.69 -15.66
N VAL A 11 -7.22 -19.78 -15.05
CA VAL A 11 -7.09 -19.67 -13.59
C VAL A 11 -8.32 -18.96 -13.01
N PRO A 12 -8.88 -19.43 -11.89
CA PRO A 12 -9.93 -18.72 -11.16
C PRO A 12 -9.40 -17.37 -10.67
N ILE A 13 -10.13 -16.29 -10.95
CA ILE A 13 -9.79 -14.97 -10.42
C ILE A 13 -10.69 -14.72 -9.20
N PRO A 14 -10.13 -14.48 -8.01
CA PRO A 14 -10.93 -14.18 -6.83
C PRO A 14 -11.80 -12.95 -7.06
N ALA A 15 -13.10 -13.04 -6.73
CA ALA A 15 -14.02 -11.90 -6.81
C ALA A 15 -13.59 -10.73 -5.91
N SER A 16 -12.80 -11.01 -4.87
CA SER A 16 -12.23 -10.04 -3.94
C SER A 16 -11.00 -9.30 -4.47
N MET A 17 -10.51 -9.61 -5.68
CA MET A 17 -9.32 -8.97 -6.22
C MET A 17 -9.61 -7.52 -6.61
N GLY A 18 -9.19 -6.58 -5.76
CA GLY A 18 -9.32 -5.15 -5.99
C GLY A 18 -8.28 -4.59 -6.97
N ALA A 19 -7.08 -5.17 -7.00
CA ALA A 19 -6.02 -4.75 -7.90
C ALA A 19 -5.09 -5.93 -8.25
N CYS A 20 -4.31 -5.76 -9.32
CA CYS A 20 -3.30 -6.73 -9.74
C CYS A 20 -2.07 -5.99 -10.30
N MET A 21 -0.90 -6.30 -9.75
CA MET A 21 0.39 -5.89 -10.27
C MET A 21 0.96 -6.95 -11.22
N ILE A 22 1.13 -6.58 -12.48
CA ILE A 22 1.66 -7.46 -13.53
C ILE A 22 3.09 -7.03 -13.81
N ARG A 23 4.04 -7.97 -13.67
CA ARG A 23 5.47 -7.70 -13.77
C ARG A 23 6.08 -8.46 -14.96
N GLY A 24 7.12 -7.87 -15.54
CA GLY A 24 7.96 -8.55 -16.52
C GLY A 24 7.37 -8.61 -17.93
N TYR A 25 6.48 -7.68 -18.27
CA TYR A 25 5.92 -7.60 -19.61
C TYR A 25 6.95 -6.98 -20.55
N ASN A 26 7.45 -7.74 -21.53
CA ASN A 26 8.45 -7.22 -22.47
C ASN A 26 7.81 -6.20 -23.41
N ASN A 27 8.31 -4.96 -23.36
CA ASN A 27 7.96 -3.89 -24.27
C ASN A 27 8.89 -3.93 -25.49
N TRP A 28 8.44 -4.60 -26.56
CA TRP A 28 9.24 -4.78 -27.77
C TRP A 28 9.54 -3.48 -28.52
N ASP A 29 8.66 -2.47 -28.41
CA ASP A 29 8.94 -1.13 -28.94
C ASP A 29 10.12 -0.47 -28.19
N ARG A 30 10.17 -0.60 -26.86
CA ARG A 30 11.30 -0.12 -26.07
C ARG A 30 12.60 -0.87 -26.41
N VAL A 31 12.54 -2.18 -26.63
CA VAL A 31 13.68 -2.97 -27.12
C VAL A 31 14.17 -2.45 -28.46
N ALA A 32 13.26 -2.22 -29.43
CA ALA A 32 13.60 -1.70 -30.74
C ALA A 32 14.25 -0.31 -30.66
N LYS A 33 13.68 0.59 -29.86
CA LYS A 33 14.23 1.94 -29.61
C LYS A 33 15.59 1.89 -28.93
N TYR A 34 15.77 1.01 -27.94
CA TYR A 34 17.06 0.84 -27.27
C TYR A 34 18.13 0.34 -28.26
N LYS A 35 17.80 -0.68 -29.07
CA LYS A 35 18.68 -1.19 -30.12
C LYS A 35 19.05 -0.10 -31.13
N GLN A 36 18.08 0.71 -31.57
CA GLN A 36 18.34 1.81 -32.50
C GLN A 36 19.30 2.86 -31.89
N ARG A 37 19.14 3.19 -30.61
CA ARG A 37 20.01 4.16 -29.91
C ARG A 37 21.43 3.64 -29.71
N GLN A 38 21.59 2.34 -29.46
CA GLN A 38 22.90 1.71 -29.27
C GLN A 38 23.61 1.39 -30.60
N ALA A 39 22.86 1.27 -31.70
CA ALA A 39 23.37 0.95 -33.04
C ALA A 39 24.32 -0.27 -33.00
N GLU A 40 25.58 -0.10 -33.40
CA GLU A 40 26.60 -1.15 -33.43
C GLU A 40 27.04 -1.63 -32.04
N ASN A 41 26.82 -0.82 -31.00
CA ASN A 41 27.16 -1.14 -29.61
C ASN A 41 26.05 -1.92 -28.89
N PHE A 42 24.99 -2.33 -29.59
CA PHE A 42 23.90 -3.07 -28.97
C PHE A 42 24.35 -4.44 -28.47
N ASP A 43 24.40 -4.60 -27.14
CA ASP A 43 24.54 -5.90 -26.49
C ASP A 43 23.22 -6.34 -25.83
N PHE A 44 22.70 -7.47 -26.30
CA PHE A 44 21.49 -8.07 -25.76
C PHE A 44 21.69 -8.65 -24.36
N ASN A 45 22.88 -9.11 -24.00
CA ASN A 45 23.18 -9.63 -22.66
C ASN A 45 23.21 -8.50 -21.64
N GLN A 46 23.84 -7.37 -21.98
CA GLN A 46 23.77 -6.15 -21.17
C GLN A 46 22.32 -5.71 -20.96
N MET A 47 21.50 -5.64 -22.02
CA MET A 47 20.09 -5.26 -21.87
C MET A 47 19.32 -6.24 -20.98
N LYS A 48 19.56 -7.56 -21.11
CA LYS A 48 18.93 -8.59 -20.26
C LYS A 48 19.29 -8.45 -18.77
N ALA A 49 20.49 -7.95 -18.45
CA ALA A 49 20.89 -7.68 -17.07
C ALA A 49 20.07 -6.53 -16.45
N HIS A 50 19.53 -5.64 -17.29
CA HIS A 50 18.80 -4.43 -16.90
C HIS A 50 17.33 -4.49 -17.34
N LYS A 51 16.54 -5.30 -16.63
CA LYS A 51 15.12 -5.57 -16.98
C LYS A 51 14.28 -4.29 -17.08
N GLU A 52 14.57 -3.27 -16.29
CA GLU A 52 13.93 -1.96 -16.34
C GLU A 52 14.02 -1.26 -17.71
N LEU A 53 15.02 -1.60 -18.53
CA LEU A 53 15.19 -1.03 -19.87
C LEU A 53 14.19 -1.57 -20.88
N TYR A 54 13.51 -2.68 -20.59
CA TYR A 54 12.63 -3.32 -21.58
C TYR A 54 11.38 -4.00 -21.01
N GLN A 55 11.27 -4.14 -19.69
CA GLN A 55 10.09 -4.70 -19.04
C GLN A 55 9.26 -3.61 -18.41
N ASP A 56 7.95 -3.70 -18.65
CA ASP A 56 6.95 -2.87 -18.00
C ASP A 56 6.33 -3.58 -16.81
N VAL A 57 5.82 -2.75 -15.90
CA VAL A 57 4.98 -3.14 -14.78
C VAL A 57 3.65 -2.42 -14.92
N PHE A 58 2.56 -3.17 -14.88
CA PHE A 58 1.20 -2.63 -14.94
C PHE A 58 0.51 -2.79 -13.60
N LEU A 59 -0.16 -1.74 -13.15
CA LEU A 59 -1.12 -1.80 -12.04
C LEU A 59 -2.52 -1.77 -12.66
N ILE A 60 -3.24 -2.88 -12.57
CA ILE A 60 -4.64 -2.94 -12.99
C ILE A 60 -5.51 -2.80 -11.76
N LEU A 61 -6.35 -1.76 -11.73
CA LEU A 61 -7.15 -1.40 -10.57
C LEU A 61 -8.63 -1.58 -10.88
N SER A 62 -9.39 -2.14 -9.94
CA SER A 62 -10.85 -2.14 -10.01
C SER A 62 -11.42 -0.80 -9.56
N ASP A 63 -12.69 -0.58 -9.91
CA ASP A 63 -13.45 0.64 -9.62
C ASP A 63 -14.44 0.45 -8.46
N ASN A 64 -14.22 -0.55 -7.63
CA ASN A 64 -15.07 -0.82 -6.48
C ASN A 64 -14.63 0.02 -5.28
N GLU A 65 -15.51 0.15 -4.30
CA GLU A 65 -15.21 0.77 -3.01
C GLU A 65 -13.96 0.17 -2.36
N TYR A 66 -13.14 1.02 -1.75
CA TYR A 66 -11.94 0.57 -1.09
C TYR A 66 -12.29 -0.25 0.16
N SER A 67 -11.59 -1.36 0.36
CA SER A 67 -11.85 -2.31 1.45
C SER A 67 -13.27 -2.90 1.50
N GLY A 68 -14.14 -2.65 0.51
CA GLY A 68 -15.57 -2.98 0.57
C GLY A 68 -16.32 -2.20 1.65
N VAL A 69 -15.83 -1.00 2.00
CA VAL A 69 -16.48 -0.09 2.95
C VAL A 69 -17.42 0.83 2.18
N PRO A 70 -18.71 0.90 2.54
CA PRO A 70 -19.66 1.78 1.86
C PRO A 70 -19.43 3.25 2.19
N ALA A 71 -19.74 4.13 1.25
CA ALA A 71 -19.53 5.59 1.38
C ALA A 71 -20.19 6.18 2.65
N GLU A 72 -21.38 5.68 3.01
CA GLU A 72 -22.13 6.08 4.22
C GLU A 72 -21.30 5.99 5.50
N ARG A 73 -20.47 4.93 5.65
CA ARG A 73 -19.65 4.76 6.86
C ARG A 73 -18.57 5.82 7.01
N LEU A 74 -18.18 6.47 5.92
CA LEU A 74 -17.19 7.54 5.92
C LEU A 74 -17.84 8.93 5.90
N GLY A 75 -19.18 8.99 5.86
CA GLY A 75 -19.94 10.24 5.71
C GLY A 75 -19.74 10.91 4.35
N LEU A 76 -19.46 10.14 3.29
CA LEU A 76 -19.16 10.65 1.95
C LEU A 76 -20.27 10.31 0.97
N ALA A 77 -20.35 11.07 -0.12
CA ALA A 77 -21.18 10.70 -1.27
C ALA A 77 -20.56 9.50 -2.02
N GLU A 78 -21.40 8.64 -2.61
CA GLU A 78 -20.95 7.42 -3.31
C GLU A 78 -19.98 7.73 -4.46
N ASP A 79 -20.29 8.74 -5.27
CA ASP A 79 -19.46 9.13 -6.42
C ASP A 79 -18.08 9.64 -5.98
N GLU A 80 -18.06 10.42 -4.90
CA GLU A 80 -16.84 10.91 -4.28
C GLU A 80 -16.02 9.75 -3.72
N TRP A 81 -16.65 8.85 -2.96
CA TRP A 81 -15.96 7.72 -2.36
C TRP A 81 -15.39 6.77 -3.40
N ARG A 82 -16.11 6.53 -4.50
CA ARG A 82 -15.62 5.72 -5.62
C ARG A 82 -14.36 6.34 -6.27
N ARG A 83 -14.34 7.66 -6.47
CA ARG A 83 -13.16 8.39 -6.97
C ARG A 83 -11.99 8.27 -6.00
N LEU A 84 -12.22 8.51 -4.72
CA LEU A 84 -11.19 8.42 -3.67
C LEU A 84 -10.67 6.99 -3.53
N SER A 85 -11.54 5.99 -3.58
CA SER A 85 -11.21 4.57 -3.53
C SER A 85 -10.20 4.16 -4.60
N LYS A 86 -10.36 4.68 -5.83
CA LYS A 86 -9.39 4.49 -6.92
C LYS A 86 -8.02 5.11 -6.60
N VAL A 87 -8.00 6.31 -6.01
CA VAL A 87 -6.75 6.98 -5.61
C VAL A 87 -6.05 6.16 -4.52
N ILE A 88 -6.77 5.81 -3.44
CA ILE A 88 -6.22 4.99 -2.35
C ILE A 88 -5.63 3.71 -2.91
N ARG A 89 -6.38 3.01 -3.78
CA ARG A 89 -5.94 1.74 -4.38
C ARG A 89 -4.70 1.91 -5.27
N ARG A 90 -4.66 2.96 -6.10
CA ARG A 90 -3.49 3.24 -6.95
C ARG A 90 -2.24 3.42 -6.10
N GLU A 91 -2.33 4.22 -5.05
CA GLU A 91 -1.20 4.60 -4.21
C GLU A 91 -0.79 3.47 -3.27
N HIS A 92 -1.74 2.66 -2.80
CA HIS A 92 -1.48 1.43 -2.06
C HIS A 92 -0.63 0.46 -2.90
N GLU A 93 -1.05 0.17 -4.14
CA GLU A 93 -0.28 -0.71 -5.04
C GLU A 93 1.06 -0.09 -5.49
N ALA A 94 1.09 1.23 -5.69
CA ALA A 94 2.33 1.95 -5.99
C ALA A 94 3.32 1.89 -4.82
N THR A 95 2.82 1.92 -3.58
CA THR A 95 3.64 1.79 -2.37
C THR A 95 4.27 0.41 -2.28
N HIS A 96 3.51 -0.67 -2.53
CA HIS A 96 4.08 -2.01 -2.63
C HIS A 96 5.10 -2.14 -3.76
N TYR A 97 4.85 -1.50 -4.91
CA TYR A 97 5.83 -1.49 -6.00
C TYR A 97 7.11 -0.76 -5.60
N PHE A 98 6.97 0.37 -4.92
CA PHE A 98 8.09 1.17 -4.42
C PHE A 98 8.93 0.38 -3.42
N THR A 99 8.33 -0.20 -2.38
CA THR A 99 9.06 -0.95 -1.35
C THR A 99 9.75 -2.17 -1.95
N LEU A 100 9.10 -2.87 -2.89
CA LEU A 100 9.74 -3.95 -3.64
C LEU A 100 10.98 -3.47 -4.41
N ARG A 101 10.88 -2.35 -5.13
CA ARG A 101 11.97 -1.82 -5.97
C ARG A 101 13.12 -1.25 -5.14
N PHE A 102 12.81 -0.56 -4.06
CA PHE A 102 13.78 0.22 -3.29
C PHE A 102 14.36 -0.57 -2.10
N LEU A 103 13.55 -1.39 -1.44
CA LEU A 103 13.94 -2.16 -0.25
C LEU A 103 14.12 -3.66 -0.54
N GLY A 104 13.84 -4.10 -1.78
CA GLY A 104 13.99 -5.49 -2.20
C GLY A 104 12.93 -6.44 -1.65
N SER A 105 11.94 -5.94 -0.92
CA SER A 105 10.83 -6.74 -0.40
C SER A 105 9.54 -5.94 -0.31
N ALA A 106 8.45 -6.61 -0.66
CA ALA A 106 7.09 -6.21 -0.35
C ALA A 106 6.40 -7.51 0.09
N ARG A 107 6.04 -7.60 1.37
CA ARG A 107 5.42 -8.78 1.96
C ARG A 107 3.98 -8.46 2.31
N ASN A 108 3.11 -9.46 2.27
CA ASN A 108 1.75 -9.34 2.77
C ASN A 108 1.79 -9.43 4.31
N HIS A 109 2.46 -8.47 4.95
CA HIS A 109 2.56 -8.34 6.40
C HIS A 109 1.86 -7.07 6.86
N LEU A 110 1.43 -7.08 8.12
CA LEU A 110 0.59 -6.03 8.68
C LEU A 110 1.21 -4.63 8.57
N LEU A 111 2.54 -4.49 8.75
CA LEU A 111 3.21 -3.21 8.60
C LEU A 111 3.22 -2.72 7.14
N ASP A 112 3.55 -3.59 6.17
CA ASP A 112 3.60 -3.22 4.76
C ASP A 112 2.23 -2.76 4.25
N GLU A 113 1.18 -3.47 4.66
CA GLU A 113 -0.22 -3.12 4.37
C GLU A 113 -0.64 -1.82 5.08
N PHE A 114 -0.21 -1.62 6.33
CA PHE A 114 -0.43 -0.37 7.06
C PHE A 114 0.17 0.80 6.28
N ILE A 115 1.44 0.70 5.89
CA ILE A 115 2.16 1.75 5.18
C ILE A 115 1.48 2.03 3.83
N ALA A 116 1.07 0.99 3.09
CA ALA A 116 0.38 1.15 1.83
C ALA A 116 -1.00 1.84 2.00
N ASP A 117 -1.74 1.53 3.06
CA ASP A 117 -2.99 2.20 3.41
C ASP A 117 -2.77 3.66 3.84
N TYR A 118 -1.71 3.92 4.62
CA TYR A 118 -1.30 5.28 5.00
C TYR A 118 -1.06 6.14 3.76
N MET A 119 -0.24 5.67 2.82
CA MET A 119 0.06 6.39 1.59
C MET A 119 -1.19 6.60 0.72
N GLY A 120 -2.05 5.57 0.66
CA GLY A 120 -3.33 5.65 -0.02
C GLY A 120 -4.27 6.72 0.54
N ILE A 121 -4.43 6.74 1.86
CA ILE A 121 -5.28 7.71 2.55
C ILE A 121 -4.73 9.13 2.37
N VAL A 122 -3.43 9.34 2.59
CA VAL A 122 -2.78 10.65 2.43
C VAL A 122 -2.94 11.20 1.01
N ALA A 123 -2.91 10.36 0.00
CA ALA A 123 -3.09 10.80 -1.37
C ALA A 123 -4.56 11.11 -1.74
N ALA A 124 -5.52 10.50 -1.04
CA ALA A 124 -6.93 10.69 -1.29
C ALA A 124 -7.52 11.85 -0.47
N ALA A 125 -7.08 12.01 0.78
CA ALA A 125 -7.61 12.97 1.75
C ALA A 125 -6.63 14.11 2.08
N ASP A 126 -5.53 14.23 1.34
CA ASP A 126 -4.39 15.16 1.52
C ASP A 126 -3.59 15.03 2.82
N LYS A 127 -4.20 14.46 3.86
CA LYS A 127 -3.58 14.08 5.12
C LYS A 127 -3.96 12.66 5.51
N TYR A 128 -3.23 12.10 6.47
CA TYR A 128 -3.61 10.81 7.04
C TYR A 128 -4.88 10.97 7.88
N ARG A 129 -5.72 9.94 7.87
CA ARG A 129 -6.98 9.86 8.59
C ARG A 129 -7.05 8.52 9.32
N ALA A 130 -6.86 8.55 10.63
CA ALA A 130 -6.88 7.33 11.45
C ALA A 130 -8.27 6.68 11.41
N ASP A 131 -9.33 7.48 11.41
CA ASP A 131 -10.71 6.99 11.37
C ASP A 131 -11.02 6.19 10.08
N TRP A 132 -10.52 6.64 8.92
CA TRP A 132 -10.60 5.88 7.67
C TRP A 132 -9.84 4.56 7.77
N PHE A 133 -8.60 4.61 8.22
CA PHE A 133 -7.77 3.43 8.37
C PHE A 133 -8.43 2.39 9.29
N LEU A 134 -8.93 2.81 10.44
CA LEU A 134 -9.60 1.94 11.42
C LEU A 134 -10.88 1.34 10.83
N THR A 135 -11.65 2.12 10.07
CA THR A 135 -12.82 1.60 9.35
C THR A 135 -12.45 0.52 8.33
N PHE A 136 -11.33 0.67 7.61
CA PHE A 136 -10.85 -0.36 6.69
C PHE A 136 -10.42 -1.64 7.45
N MET A 137 -9.80 -1.48 8.62
CA MET A 137 -9.39 -2.60 9.45
C MET A 137 -10.56 -3.34 10.11
N GLY A 138 -11.72 -2.71 10.23
CA GLY A 138 -12.87 -3.24 10.99
C GLY A 138 -12.84 -2.85 12.47
N LEU A 139 -12.17 -1.74 12.80
CA LEU A 139 -11.96 -1.21 14.15
C LEU A 139 -12.60 0.18 14.33
N GLU A 140 -13.59 0.54 13.49
CA GLU A 140 -14.30 1.82 13.60
C GLU A 140 -14.97 2.02 14.98
N ASP A 141 -15.49 0.94 15.57
CA ASP A 141 -16.20 0.95 16.87
C ASP A 141 -15.32 0.37 17.99
N TYR A 142 -13.99 0.60 17.94
CA TYR A 142 -13.04 0.07 18.92
C TYR A 142 -13.53 0.27 20.37
N PRO A 143 -13.50 -0.77 21.25
CA PRO A 143 -12.76 -2.03 21.11
C PRO A 143 -13.47 -3.13 20.31
N ALA A 144 -14.71 -2.90 19.87
CA ALA A 144 -15.44 -3.87 19.06
C ALA A 144 -14.74 -4.08 17.71
N PHE A 145 -14.82 -5.31 17.20
CA PHE A 145 -14.24 -5.69 15.91
C PHE A 145 -15.35 -6.13 14.95
N ARG A 146 -15.39 -5.52 13.77
CA ARG A 146 -16.31 -5.92 12.70
C ARG A 146 -15.70 -7.06 11.87
N PRO A 147 -16.34 -8.25 11.85
CA PRO A 147 -15.90 -9.34 10.98
C PRO A 147 -15.87 -8.93 9.51
N GLY A 148 -14.83 -9.37 8.79
CA GLY A 148 -14.66 -9.07 7.36
C GLY A 148 -13.87 -7.79 7.05
N GLY A 149 -13.47 -7.02 8.07
CA GLY A 149 -12.46 -5.97 7.93
C GLY A 149 -11.11 -6.52 7.42
N ARG A 150 -10.22 -5.63 6.94
CA ARG A 150 -8.94 -6.06 6.35
C ARG A 150 -8.04 -6.80 7.32
N LEU A 151 -8.16 -6.53 8.62
CA LEU A 151 -7.40 -7.25 9.64
C LEU A 151 -7.60 -8.77 9.55
N THR A 152 -8.83 -9.23 9.29
CA THR A 152 -9.11 -10.67 9.07
C THR A 152 -8.34 -11.22 7.88
N LYS A 153 -8.17 -10.43 6.81
CA LYS A 153 -7.47 -10.88 5.59
C LYS A 153 -5.97 -11.01 5.84
N TYR A 154 -5.38 -10.10 6.59
CA TYR A 154 -3.95 -10.11 6.90
C TYR A 154 -3.56 -11.25 7.84
N LEU A 155 -4.48 -11.64 8.72
CA LEU A 155 -4.24 -12.71 9.71
C LEU A 155 -4.73 -14.08 9.24
N LYS A 156 -5.34 -14.20 8.05
CA LYS A 156 -6.04 -15.42 7.58
C LYS A 156 -5.20 -16.70 7.64
N ASN A 157 -3.88 -16.59 7.53
CA ASN A 157 -2.96 -17.74 7.52
C ASN A 157 -2.06 -17.78 8.77
N VAL A 158 -2.42 -17.07 9.84
CA VAL A 158 -1.65 -17.03 11.09
C VAL A 158 -2.54 -17.55 12.21
N GLU A 159 -2.14 -18.66 12.83
CA GLU A 159 -2.76 -19.10 14.08
C GLU A 159 -2.35 -18.14 15.19
N ILE A 160 -3.32 -17.41 15.72
CA ILE A 160 -3.13 -16.48 16.83
C ILE A 160 -4.12 -16.79 17.94
N SER A 161 -3.69 -16.66 19.18
CA SER A 161 -4.61 -16.74 20.31
C SER A 161 -5.53 -15.51 20.34
N GLU A 162 -6.66 -15.64 21.03
CA GLU A 162 -7.57 -14.52 21.27
C GLU A 162 -6.85 -13.35 21.95
N GLN A 163 -5.98 -13.63 22.93
CA GLN A 163 -5.19 -12.59 23.61
C GLN A 163 -4.23 -11.88 22.64
N ALA A 164 -3.58 -12.61 21.73
CA ALA A 164 -2.71 -12.02 20.73
C ALA A 164 -3.50 -11.15 19.74
N PHE A 165 -4.71 -11.58 19.36
CA PHE A 165 -5.60 -10.80 18.51
C PHE A 165 -6.01 -9.47 19.18
N GLU A 166 -6.40 -9.50 20.45
CA GLU A 166 -6.72 -8.29 21.23
C GLU A 166 -5.52 -7.31 21.33
N LEU A 167 -4.31 -7.84 21.52
CA LEU A 167 -3.09 -7.03 21.50
C LEU A 167 -2.85 -6.39 20.13
N ILE A 168 -3.03 -7.15 19.04
CA ILE A 168 -2.87 -6.61 17.67
C ILE A 168 -3.87 -5.48 17.40
N LYS A 169 -5.14 -5.63 17.80
CA LYS A 169 -6.14 -4.55 17.67
C LYS A 169 -5.71 -3.30 18.43
N THR A 170 -5.20 -3.48 19.65
CA THR A 170 -4.73 -2.38 20.49
C THR A 170 -3.54 -1.67 19.85
N TYR A 171 -2.54 -2.41 19.36
CA TYR A 171 -1.39 -1.82 18.68
C TYR A 171 -1.77 -1.12 17.38
N LEU A 172 -2.71 -1.67 16.59
CA LEU A 172 -3.20 -1.00 15.39
C LEU A 172 -3.93 0.31 15.70
N LYS A 173 -4.77 0.32 16.74
CA LYS A 173 -5.47 1.54 17.18
C LYS A 173 -4.49 2.61 17.60
N GLN A 174 -3.55 2.26 18.48
CA GLN A 174 -2.51 3.18 18.96
C GLN A 174 -1.60 3.68 17.84
N ALA A 175 -1.16 2.80 16.93
CA ALA A 175 -0.33 3.19 15.80
C ALA A 175 -1.06 4.15 14.84
N ALA A 176 -2.35 3.91 14.57
CA ALA A 176 -3.17 4.81 13.75
C ALA A 176 -3.30 6.19 14.39
N ASP A 177 -3.65 6.25 15.68
CA ASP A 177 -3.81 7.52 16.40
C ASP A 177 -2.47 8.29 16.48
N ASN A 178 -1.38 7.60 16.82
CA ASN A 178 -0.05 8.20 16.91
C ASN A 178 0.37 8.82 15.57
N LEU A 179 0.16 8.12 14.45
CA LEU A 179 0.53 8.64 13.13
C LEU A 179 -0.33 9.82 12.68
N GLU A 180 -1.59 9.88 13.08
CA GLU A 180 -2.42 11.06 12.85
C GLU A 180 -1.92 12.26 13.66
N ILE A 181 -1.68 12.09 14.97
CA ILE A 181 -1.14 13.14 15.85
C ILE A 181 0.21 13.67 15.32
N ILE A 182 1.11 12.77 14.92
CA ILE A 182 2.41 13.11 14.34
C ILE A 182 2.24 13.83 13.00
N GLY A 183 1.36 13.33 12.13
CA GLY A 183 1.06 13.94 10.85
C GLY A 183 0.54 15.37 11.00
N GLU A 184 -0.31 15.63 11.99
CA GLU A 184 -0.81 16.97 12.31
C GLU A 184 0.28 17.88 12.88
N ARG A 185 1.10 17.36 13.80
CA ARG A 185 2.22 18.13 14.39
C ARG A 185 3.26 18.56 13.36
N TYR A 186 3.55 17.70 12.40
CA TYR A 186 4.57 17.92 11.36
C TYR A 186 3.96 18.14 9.98
N PHE A 187 2.75 18.70 9.89
CA PHE A 187 1.95 18.77 8.66
C PHE A 187 2.73 19.20 7.42
N ASN A 188 3.43 20.35 7.51
CA ASN A 188 4.19 20.90 6.38
C ASN A 188 5.39 20.04 6.00
N GLN A 189 5.98 19.33 6.95
CA GLN A 189 7.12 18.46 6.71
C GLN A 189 6.66 17.15 6.09
N VAL A 190 5.65 16.50 6.68
CA VAL A 190 5.16 15.17 6.29
C VAL A 190 4.38 15.18 4.98
N TYR A 191 3.52 16.19 4.76
CA TYR A 191 2.62 16.21 3.60
C TYR A 191 3.14 17.03 2.41
N SER A 192 4.38 17.53 2.48
CA SER A 192 5.09 18.03 1.29
C SER A 192 5.40 16.90 0.30
N ALA A 193 5.70 17.24 -0.96
CA ALA A 193 6.04 16.22 -1.97
C ALA A 193 7.25 15.36 -1.55
N GLN A 194 8.28 15.99 -0.99
CA GLN A 194 9.45 15.32 -0.44
C GLN A 194 9.12 14.58 0.87
N GLY A 195 8.32 15.19 1.74
CA GLY A 195 7.88 14.64 3.01
C GLY A 195 7.20 13.29 2.91
N LYS A 196 6.30 13.14 1.93
CA LYS A 196 5.57 11.89 1.69
C LYS A 196 6.52 10.72 1.36
N TYR A 197 7.62 11.00 0.67
CA TYR A 197 8.66 10.01 0.40
C TYR A 197 9.48 9.70 1.66
N GLU A 198 9.89 10.73 2.41
CA GLU A 198 10.70 10.55 3.62
C GLU A 198 9.95 9.78 4.70
N ILE A 199 8.66 10.07 4.90
CA ILE A 199 7.84 9.36 5.88
C ILE A 199 7.67 7.89 5.47
N LEU A 200 7.44 7.59 4.19
CA LEU A 200 7.38 6.21 3.69
C LEU A 200 8.66 5.42 4.05
N VAL A 201 9.83 6.00 3.78
CA VAL A 201 11.12 5.38 4.10
C VAL A 201 11.33 5.25 5.62
N ARG A 202 10.90 6.23 6.42
CA ARG A 202 10.98 6.16 7.88
C ARG A 202 10.09 5.05 8.43
N LEU A 203 8.82 4.99 8.03
CA LEU A 203 7.89 3.95 8.48
C LEU A 203 8.38 2.54 8.11
N SER A 204 9.01 2.36 6.94
CA SER A 204 9.57 1.07 6.54
C SER A 204 10.73 0.56 7.42
N LYS A 205 11.29 1.43 8.27
CA LYS A 205 12.37 1.10 9.23
C LYS A 205 11.84 0.84 10.64
N THR A 206 10.53 0.89 10.83
CA THR A 206 9.86 0.67 12.12
C THR A 206 9.18 -0.70 12.15
N ASN A 207 8.48 -0.99 13.26
CA ASN A 207 7.49 -2.05 13.34
C ASN A 207 6.21 -1.57 14.04
N LEU A 208 5.16 -2.39 13.99
CA LEU A 208 3.85 -2.02 14.54
C LEU A 208 3.92 -1.65 16.03
N ILE A 209 4.75 -2.33 16.83
CA ILE A 209 4.89 -2.07 18.27
C ILE A 209 5.55 -0.70 18.48
N GLU A 210 6.57 -0.37 17.69
CA GLU A 210 7.21 0.94 17.74
C GLU A 210 6.27 2.08 17.33
N LEU A 211 5.40 1.84 16.35
CA LEU A 211 4.38 2.82 15.95
C LEU A 211 3.29 2.99 17.02
N ALA A 212 2.99 1.95 17.78
CA ALA A 212 2.00 1.97 18.85
C ALA A 212 2.54 2.57 20.17
N ALA A 213 3.86 2.64 20.34
CA ALA A 213 4.48 3.13 21.56
C ALA A 213 4.21 4.62 21.80
N GLU A 214 4.20 5.05 23.06
CA GLU A 214 4.05 6.47 23.43
C GLU A 214 5.16 7.36 22.84
N ASP A 215 6.33 6.77 22.58
CA ASP A 215 7.49 7.45 21.98
C ASP A 215 7.61 7.23 20.46
N ALA A 216 6.52 6.84 19.77
CA ALA A 216 6.49 6.55 18.33
C ALA A 216 7.12 7.67 17.47
N GLU A 217 6.92 8.93 17.84
CA GLU A 217 7.54 10.08 17.19
C GLU A 217 9.07 9.98 17.18
N LYS A 218 9.69 9.61 18.30
CA LYS A 218 11.14 9.42 18.41
C LYS A 218 11.60 8.23 17.56
N LYS A 219 10.79 7.18 17.46
CA LYS A 219 11.08 6.01 16.62
C LYS A 219 11.07 6.36 15.13
N ILE A 220 10.15 7.23 14.70
CA ILE A 220 9.97 7.60 13.29
C ILE A 220 11.03 8.59 12.83
N PHE A 221 11.30 9.65 13.59
CA PHE A 221 12.17 10.73 13.15
C PHE A 221 13.65 10.55 13.57
N GLY A 222 13.94 9.64 14.51
CA GLY A 222 15.16 9.79 15.32
C GLY A 222 15.05 11.05 16.17
N TYR A 223 15.93 11.25 17.16
CA TYR A 223 15.92 12.52 17.91
C TYR A 223 16.04 13.73 16.96
N PRO A 224 15.42 14.88 17.26
CA PRO A 224 15.68 16.14 16.57
C PRO A 224 17.14 16.58 16.70
#